data_AF-A0A3D3FZG0-F1
#
_entry.id   AF-A0A3D3FZG0-F1
#
_cell.length_a   1.000
_cell.length_b   1.000
_cell.length_c   1.000
_cell.angle_alpha   90.00
_cell.angle_beta   90.00
_cell.angle_gamma   90.00
#
_symmetry.space_group_name_H-M   'P 1'
#
loop_
_entity.id
_entity.type
_entity.pdbx_description
1 polymer ?
#
loop_
_entity_poly.entity_id
_entity_poly.type
_entity_poly.pdbx_seq_one_letter_code
_entity_poly.pdbx_strand_id
1 'polypeptide(L)' 'MARILIVDDSPTETFRFKEILTKHGYEVLEATNGADGVTIAQAELP' A
#
# COMPACT_ATOMS: atom_id res chain seq x y z
N MET A 1 14.54 3.93 4.45
CA MET A 1 13.52 2.96 3.98
C MET A 1 12.31 3.76 3.56
N ALA A 2 11.83 3.57 2.33
CA ALA A 2 10.63 4.26 1.85
C ALA A 2 9.42 3.36 2.07
N ARG A 3 8.30 3.98 2.47
CA ARG A 3 7.02 3.31 2.68
C ARG A 3 6.15 3.59 1.46
N ILE A 4 5.33 2.63 1.06
CA ILE A 4 4.48 2.76 -0.13
C ILE A 4 3.08 2.33 0.24
N LEU A 5 2.11 3.24 0.04
CA LEU A 5 0.70 2.94 0.20
C LEU A 5 0.08 2.57 -1.15
N ILE A 6 -0.44 1.36 -1.25
CA ILE A 6 -1.20 0.87 -2.40
C ILE A 6 -2.68 1.03 -2.08
N VAL A 7 -3.42 1.70 -2.96
CA VAL A 7 -4.88 1.86 -2.86
C VAL A 7 -5.51 1.20 -4.07
N ASP A 8 -6.14 0.04 -3.87
CA ASP A 8 -6.71 -0.78 -4.94
C ASP A 8 -7.91 -1.59 -4.40
N ASP A 9 -9.00 -1.67 -5.16
CA ASP A 9 -10.20 -2.43 -4.78
C ASP A 9 -10.10 -3.93 -5.11
N SER A 10 -9.08 -4.32 -5.88
CA SER A 10 -8.86 -5.67 -6.37
C SER A 10 -7.76 -6.38 -5.56
N PRO A 11 -8.09 -7.33 -4.65
CA PRO A 11 -7.12 -7.96 -3.75
C PRO A 11 -6.00 -8.73 -4.49
N THR A 12 -6.28 -9.16 -5.72
CA THR A 12 -5.29 -9.84 -6.58
C THR A 12 -4.17 -8.91 -7.03
N GLU A 13 -4.48 -7.65 -7.34
CA GLU A 13 -3.50 -6.66 -7.80
C GLU A 13 -2.67 -6.14 -6.63
N THR A 14 -3.33 -5.79 -5.51
CA THR A 14 -2.67 -5.34 -4.27
C THR A 14 -1.63 -6.35 -3.81
N PHE A 15 -1.97 -7.65 -3.81
CA PHE A 15 -1.05 -8.71 -3.42
C PHE A 15 0.18 -8.81 -4.33
N ARG A 16 -0.01 -8.68 -5.67
CA ARG A 16 1.13 -8.67 -6.61
C ARG A 16 2.06 -7.50 -6.37
N PHE A 17 1.50 -6.30 -6.19
CA PHE A 17 2.31 -5.11 -5.94
C PHE A 17 3.04 -5.19 -4.61
N LYS A 18 2.38 -5.66 -3.56
CA LYS A 18 2.99 -5.91 -2.26
C LYS A 18 4.17 -6.86 -2.35
N GLU A 19 4.00 -8.00 -3.00
CA GLU A 19 5.06 -8.99 -3.24
C GLU A 19 6.28 -8.37 -3.92
N ILE A 20 6.06 -7.58 -4.99
CA ILE A 20 7.13 -6.95 -5.75
C ILE A 20 7.85 -5.91 -4.88
N LEU A 21 7.12 -4.98 -4.28
CA LEU A 21 7.71 -3.89 -3.51
C LEU A 21 8.43 -4.39 -2.24
N THR A 22 7.86 -5.38 -1.55
CA THR A 22 8.50 -6.01 -0.39
C THR A 22 9.80 -6.70 -0.78
N LYS A 23 9.85 -7.40 -1.94
CA LYS A 23 11.08 -8.01 -2.47
C LYS A 23 12.18 -6.99 -2.76
N HIS A 24 11.83 -5.74 -3.06
CA HIS A 24 12.78 -4.65 -3.26
C HIS A 24 13.17 -3.92 -1.96
N GLY A 25 12.68 -4.39 -0.80
CA GLY A 25 13.02 -3.82 0.51
C GLY A 25 12.21 -2.59 0.90
N TYR A 26 11.07 -2.35 0.24
CA TYR A 26 10.11 -1.33 0.66
C TYR A 26 9.13 -1.87 1.68
N GLU A 27 8.65 -0.98 2.55
CA GLU A 27 7.55 -1.28 3.47
C GLU A 27 6.23 -0.92 2.78
N VAL A 28 5.29 -1.86 2.72
CA VAL A 28 4.07 -1.70 1.94
C VAL A 28 2.86 -1.65 2.86
N LEU A 29 2.04 -0.61 2.67
CA LEU A 29 0.73 -0.45 3.26
C LEU A 29 -0.34 -0.66 2.18
N GLU A 30 -1.49 -1.21 2.57
CA GLU A 30 -2.57 -1.55 1.65
C GLU A 30 -3.87 -0.90 2.13
N ALA A 31 -4.62 -0.33 1.20
CA ALA A 31 -5.98 0.14 1.42
C ALA A 31 -6.90 -0.39 0.32
N THR A 32 -8.10 -0.85 0.71
CA THR A 32 -9.07 -1.46 -0.21
C THR A 32 -10.03 -0.44 -0.83
N ASN A 33 -9.93 0.83 -0.43
CA ASN A 33 -10.76 1.92 -0.91
C ASN A 33 -10.08 3.27 -0.66
N GLY A 34 -10.57 4.32 -1.33
CA GLY A 34 -9.98 5.65 -1.24
C GLY A 34 -10.09 6.31 0.14
N ALA A 35 -11.14 6.03 0.92
CA ALA A 35 -11.31 6.63 2.24
C ALA A 35 -10.28 6.09 3.24
N ASP A 36 -10.07 4.77 3.23
CA ASP A 36 -9.01 4.12 4.00
C ASP A 36 -7.63 4.57 3.52
N GLY A 37 -7.45 4.71 2.21
CA GLY A 37 -6.21 5.23 1.62
C GLY A 37 -5.85 6.63 2.14
N VAL A 38 -6.81 7.55 2.15
CA VAL A 38 -6.59 8.90 2.70
C VAL A 38 -6.28 8.86 4.19
N THR A 39 -6.99 8.04 4.95
CA THR A 39 -6.79 7.89 6.40
C THR A 39 -5.38 7.37 6.71
N ILE A 40 -4.95 6.32 6.00
CA ILE A 40 -3.62 5.72 6.17
C ILE A 40 -2.53 6.70 5.72
N ALA A 41 -2.70 7.37 4.58
CA ALA A 41 -1.74 8.35 4.08
C ALA A 41 -1.51 9.50 5.08
N GLN A 42 -2.56 9.96 5.74
CA GLN A 42 -2.47 11.01 6.75
C GLN A 42 -1.82 10.53 8.05
N ALA A 43 -2.10 9.30 8.48
CA ALA A 43 -1.57 8.73 9.72
C ALA A 43 -0.10 8.32 9.60
N GLU A 44 0.25 7.68 8.49
CA GLU A 44 1.54 7.00 8.30
C GLU A 44 2.57 7.84 7.53
N LEU A 45 2.12 8.93 6.87
CA LEU A 45 2.93 9.79 5.99
C LEU A 45 3.89 8.98 5.09
N PRO A 46 3.36 8.01 4.32
CA PRO A 46 4.15 7.11 3.50
C PRO A 46 4.86 7.82 2.34
#